data_AF-A0A673IRX7-F1
#
_entry.id   AF-A0A673IRX7-F1
#
_cell.length_a   1.000
_cell.length_b   1.000
_cell.length_c   1.000
_cell.angle_alpha   90.00
_cell.angle_beta   90.00
_cell.angle_gamma   90.00
#
_symmetry.space_group_name_H-M   'P 1'
#
loop_
_entity.id
_entity.type
_entity.pdbx_description
1 polymer ?
#
loop_
_entity_poly.entity_id
_entity_poly.type
_entity_poly.pdbx_seq_one_letter_code
_entity_poly.pdbx_strand_id
1 'polypeptide(L)'
;MSHRPSPVASWVCLLLRLAKPTECQRSLCLNKYRSSGTRQMSQTIQTSSAFIWGVSLAHFIQKHGKNVHALFFYSHGIVPIVEPEILPDGDHDLKRCQYVTEKVLAAMYKALSDHHVYLEGTLLKPNMVTAGHSCSQKNTPQEVAMATVTALRRTVPPAVPGVTFLSGGQSEEEASLNLNAINQCPLNKPWALTFSYGRALQASALKAWGGKKENGKACQEEFVKRALNNSLACVGKYVSAGDKGSAAGESLFVANHAY
;
A
#
# COMPACT_ATOMS: atom_id res chain seq x y z
N MET A 1 -9.21 36.07 20.59
CA MET A 1 -9.93 35.75 19.34
C MET A 1 -9.62 34.30 18.98
N SER A 2 -10.60 33.41 19.13
CA SER A 2 -10.48 31.97 18.93
C SER A 2 -10.45 31.61 17.43
N HIS A 3 -9.31 31.14 16.92
CA HIS A 3 -9.26 30.53 15.59
C HIS A 3 -9.89 29.14 15.63
N ARG A 4 -11.09 29.01 15.05
CA ARG A 4 -11.66 27.71 14.70
C ARG A 4 -10.89 27.16 13.49
N PRO A 5 -10.48 25.87 13.48
CA PRO A 5 -9.96 25.24 12.28
C PRO A 5 -11.06 25.11 11.22
N SER A 6 -10.69 25.25 9.94
CA SER A 6 -11.62 25.18 8.80
C SER A 6 -12.35 23.82 8.72
N PRO A 7 -13.58 23.76 8.16
CA PRO A 7 -14.43 22.55 8.19
C PRO A 7 -13.95 21.40 7.28
N VAL A 8 -12.85 21.58 6.55
CA VAL A 8 -12.43 20.65 5.49
C VAL A 8 -11.85 19.35 6.06
N ALA A 9 -11.28 19.39 7.29
CA ALA A 9 -10.63 18.23 7.90
C ALA A 9 -11.61 17.23 8.54
N SER A 10 -12.86 17.62 8.85
CA SER A 10 -13.79 16.74 9.59
C SER A 10 -14.60 15.78 8.70
N TRP A 11 -14.51 15.89 7.38
CA TRP A 11 -15.26 15.03 6.44
C TRP A 11 -14.47 13.80 5.97
N VAL A 12 -13.19 13.72 6.33
CA VAL A 12 -12.23 12.73 5.79
C VAL A 12 -12.56 11.27 6.20
N CYS A 13 -13.38 11.05 7.22
CA CYS A 13 -13.67 9.70 7.74
C CYS A 13 -15.15 9.28 7.74
N LEU A 14 -16.10 10.15 7.38
CA LEU A 14 -17.53 9.86 7.63
C LEU A 14 -18.28 9.24 6.44
N LEU A 15 -17.78 9.39 5.21
CA LEU A 15 -18.50 8.93 4.01
C LEU A 15 -18.45 7.41 3.74
N LEU A 16 -17.68 6.65 4.52
CA LEU A 16 -17.63 5.18 4.42
C LEU A 16 -18.21 4.45 5.64
N ARG A 17 -18.61 5.16 6.72
CA ARG A 17 -19.00 4.49 7.96
C ARG A 17 -20.50 4.42 8.28
N LEU A 18 -21.43 5.09 7.57
CA LEU A 18 -22.85 5.04 8.00
C LEU A 18 -23.97 4.95 6.94
N ALA A 19 -23.70 4.95 5.64
CA ALA A 19 -24.68 4.56 4.62
C ALA A 19 -23.94 4.25 3.32
N LYS A 20 -24.37 3.26 2.52
CA LYS A 20 -23.82 3.10 1.16
C LYS A 20 -24.20 4.37 0.38
N PRO A 21 -23.25 5.27 0.06
CA PRO A 21 -23.61 6.50 -0.62
C PRO A 21 -24.10 6.17 -2.03
N THR A 22 -25.11 6.90 -2.49
CA THR A 22 -25.61 6.79 -3.85
C THR A 22 -24.51 7.19 -4.85
N GLU A 23 -24.61 6.72 -6.09
CA GLU A 23 -23.66 7.07 -7.16
C GLU A 23 -23.53 8.59 -7.36
N CYS A 24 -24.64 9.32 -7.23
CA CYS A 24 -24.68 10.78 -7.25
C CYS A 24 -23.86 11.42 -6.12
N GLN A 25 -24.00 10.91 -4.87
CA GLN A 25 -23.21 11.40 -3.74
C GLN A 25 -21.71 11.13 -3.90
N ARG A 26 -21.35 9.97 -4.46
CA ARG A 26 -19.95 9.63 -4.76
C ARG A 26 -19.40 10.57 -5.84
N SER A 27 -20.20 10.93 -6.85
CA SER A 27 -19.76 11.77 -7.97
C SER A 27 -19.51 13.20 -7.51
N LEU A 28 -20.41 13.76 -6.71
CA LEU A 28 -20.24 15.07 -6.07
C LEU A 28 -18.97 15.13 -5.23
N CYS A 29 -18.67 14.04 -4.50
CA CYS A 29 -17.48 13.91 -3.70
C CYS A 29 -16.20 13.95 -4.55
N LEU A 30 -16.13 13.16 -5.62
CA LEU A 30 -14.97 13.14 -6.52
C LEU A 30 -14.77 14.46 -7.26
N ASN A 31 -15.85 15.09 -7.73
CA ASN A 31 -15.77 16.41 -8.36
C ASN A 31 -15.22 17.46 -7.40
N LYS A 32 -15.66 17.41 -6.13
CA LYS A 32 -15.11 18.28 -5.08
C LYS A 32 -13.62 18.02 -4.87
N TYR A 33 -13.18 16.77 -4.75
CA TYR A 33 -11.76 16.43 -4.59
C TYR A 33 -10.91 16.87 -5.80
N ARG A 34 -11.38 16.61 -7.02
CA ARG A 34 -10.71 17.08 -8.24
C ARG A 34 -10.56 18.59 -8.26
N SER A 35 -11.62 19.32 -7.90
CA SER A 35 -11.62 20.79 -7.83
C SER A 35 -10.64 21.34 -6.79
N SER A 36 -10.38 20.59 -5.70
CA SER A 36 -9.34 20.92 -4.72
C SER A 36 -7.92 20.53 -5.13
N GLY A 37 -7.71 20.04 -6.36
CA GLY A 37 -6.39 19.69 -6.88
C GLY A 37 -6.01 18.21 -6.75
N THR A 38 -6.87 17.36 -6.20
CA THR A 38 -6.61 15.91 -6.12
C THR A 38 -6.53 15.31 -7.54
N ARG A 39 -5.55 14.43 -7.76
CA ARG A 39 -5.31 13.74 -9.03
C ARG A 39 -5.29 12.21 -8.92
N GLN A 40 -5.10 11.67 -7.70
CA GLN A 40 -5.07 10.24 -7.43
C GLN A 40 -5.85 9.95 -6.14
N MET A 41 -6.46 8.76 -6.04
CA MET A 41 -7.15 8.33 -4.81
C MET A 41 -6.94 6.83 -4.58
N SER A 42 -6.69 6.44 -3.32
CA SER A 42 -6.48 5.04 -2.93
C SER A 42 -7.78 4.42 -2.42
N GLN A 43 -8.01 3.17 -2.78
CA GLN A 43 -9.08 2.35 -2.22
C GLN A 43 -8.50 1.05 -1.64
N THR A 44 -8.47 0.97 -0.31
CA THR A 44 -7.97 -0.17 0.44
C THR A 44 -9.03 -1.26 0.56
N ILE A 45 -8.65 -2.49 0.21
CA ILE A 45 -9.44 -3.71 0.37
C ILE A 45 -8.58 -4.69 1.16
N GLN A 46 -9.00 -5.03 2.37
CA GLN A 46 -8.26 -5.95 3.24
C GLN A 46 -8.73 -7.39 3.06
N THR A 47 -7.79 -8.32 3.04
CA THR A 47 -8.03 -9.77 3.04
C THR A 47 -7.03 -10.47 3.97
N SER A 48 -7.44 -11.54 4.65
CA SER A 48 -6.57 -12.33 5.51
C SER A 48 -6.08 -13.59 4.78
N SER A 49 -4.81 -13.97 5.01
CA SER A 49 -4.21 -15.21 4.49
C SER A 49 -4.92 -16.49 4.99
N ALA A 50 -5.62 -16.41 6.14
CA ALA A 50 -6.41 -17.49 6.72
C ALA A 50 -7.72 -17.77 5.96
N PHE A 51 -8.24 -16.79 5.22
CA PHE A 51 -9.57 -16.86 4.61
C PHE A 51 -9.65 -17.62 3.27
N ILE A 52 -8.53 -18.13 2.74
CA ILE A 52 -8.52 -18.92 1.51
C ILE A 52 -8.54 -20.42 1.82
N TRP A 53 -9.68 -20.89 2.34
CA TRP A 53 -10.15 -22.26 2.21
C TRP A 53 -11.32 -22.27 1.21
N GLY A 54 -11.09 -22.77 -0.01
CA GLY A 54 -12.06 -23.35 -0.97
C GLY A 54 -13.25 -22.53 -1.51
N VAL A 55 -13.90 -21.67 -0.71
CA VAL A 55 -15.28 -21.18 -0.94
C VAL A 55 -15.34 -19.66 -1.16
N SER A 56 -14.28 -18.90 -0.85
CA SER A 56 -14.34 -17.43 -0.73
C SER A 56 -13.82 -16.62 -1.93
N LEU A 57 -13.07 -17.19 -2.88
CA LEU A 57 -12.52 -16.39 -3.99
C LEU A 57 -13.63 -15.83 -4.90
N ALA A 58 -14.67 -16.61 -5.16
CA ALA A 58 -15.86 -16.15 -5.91
C ALA A 58 -16.65 -15.07 -5.13
N HIS A 59 -16.76 -15.21 -3.80
CA HIS A 59 -17.41 -14.22 -2.95
C HIS A 59 -16.58 -12.92 -2.85
N PHE A 60 -15.25 -13.01 -2.85
CA PHE A 60 -14.35 -11.87 -2.92
C PHE A 60 -14.48 -11.15 -4.27
N ILE A 61 -14.44 -11.88 -5.39
CA ILE A 61 -14.67 -11.32 -6.74
C ILE A 61 -16.05 -10.68 -6.85
N GLN A 62 -17.10 -11.30 -6.30
CA GLN A 62 -18.48 -10.81 -6.43
C GLN A 62 -18.80 -9.65 -5.47
N LYS A 63 -18.21 -9.64 -4.27
CA LYS A 63 -18.36 -8.57 -3.28
C LYS A 63 -17.44 -7.39 -3.57
N HIS A 64 -16.22 -7.60 -4.07
CA HIS A 64 -15.24 -6.54 -4.30
C HIS A 64 -15.10 -6.14 -5.77
N GLY A 65 -15.37 -7.00 -6.75
CA GLY A 65 -15.41 -6.63 -8.18
C GLY A 65 -16.44 -5.54 -8.45
N LYS A 66 -17.63 -5.62 -7.83
CA LYS A 66 -18.64 -4.55 -7.85
C LYS A 66 -18.23 -3.25 -7.12
N ASN A 67 -17.19 -3.30 -6.30
CA ASN A 67 -16.71 -2.18 -5.49
C ASN A 67 -15.34 -1.65 -5.96
N VAL A 68 -14.75 -2.18 -7.04
CA VAL A 68 -13.58 -1.54 -7.64
C VAL A 68 -14.08 -0.31 -8.38
N HIS A 69 -14.08 0.82 -7.67
CA HIS A 69 -14.55 2.11 -8.19
C HIS A 69 -13.58 2.70 -9.24
N ALA A 70 -12.63 1.93 -9.76
CA ALA A 70 -11.60 2.39 -10.70
C ALA A 70 -12.21 3.09 -11.93
N LEU A 71 -13.26 2.51 -12.52
CA LEU A 71 -13.98 3.14 -13.63
C LEU A 71 -14.65 4.46 -13.23
N PHE A 72 -15.15 4.53 -11.99
CA PHE A 72 -15.80 5.71 -11.43
C PHE A 72 -14.81 6.84 -11.10
N PHE A 73 -13.60 6.53 -10.63
CA PHE A 73 -12.53 7.51 -10.47
C PHE A 73 -12.06 8.05 -11.81
N TYR A 74 -11.89 7.16 -12.80
CA TYR A 74 -11.44 7.53 -14.13
C TYR A 74 -12.41 8.48 -14.84
N SER A 75 -13.72 8.24 -14.74
CA SER A 75 -14.73 9.14 -15.32
C SER A 75 -14.70 10.56 -14.74
N HIS A 76 -14.05 10.74 -13.58
CA HIS A 76 -13.85 12.04 -12.94
C HIS A 76 -12.41 12.56 -13.09
N GLY A 77 -11.54 11.91 -13.88
CA GLY A 77 -10.16 12.33 -14.11
C GLY A 77 -9.24 12.12 -12.90
N ILE A 78 -9.54 11.12 -12.05
CA ILE A 78 -8.73 10.72 -10.90
C ILE A 78 -8.13 9.36 -11.19
N VAL A 79 -6.82 9.21 -11.01
CA VAL A 79 -6.12 7.92 -11.15
C VAL A 79 -6.42 7.05 -9.92
N PRO A 80 -7.05 5.87 -10.09
CA PRO A 80 -7.27 4.95 -8.99
C PRO A 80 -5.98 4.22 -8.59
N ILE A 81 -5.71 4.17 -7.29
CA ILE A 81 -4.74 3.26 -6.68
C ILE A 81 -5.52 2.08 -6.10
N VAL A 82 -5.33 0.90 -6.66
CA VAL A 82 -6.00 -0.33 -6.23
C VAL A 82 -5.14 -1.02 -5.17
N GLU A 83 -5.67 -1.15 -3.96
CA GLU A 83 -4.92 -1.65 -2.81
C GLU A 83 -5.52 -2.95 -2.25
N PRO A 84 -5.17 -4.13 -2.81
CA PRO A 84 -5.54 -5.42 -2.27
C PRO A 84 -4.56 -5.84 -1.15
N GLU A 85 -4.77 -5.37 0.07
CA GLU A 85 -3.89 -5.68 1.19
C GLU A 85 -4.15 -7.10 1.73
N ILE A 86 -3.14 -7.95 1.67
CA ILE A 86 -3.13 -9.23 2.40
C ILE A 86 -2.46 -9.00 3.76
N LEU A 87 -3.21 -9.25 4.83
CA LEU A 87 -2.74 -9.04 6.19
C LEU A 87 -1.61 -10.02 6.56
N PRO A 88 -0.54 -9.54 7.23
CA PRO A 88 0.59 -10.38 7.64
C PRO A 88 0.29 -11.20 8.92
N ASP A 89 -0.90 -11.06 9.52
CA ASP A 89 -1.30 -11.83 10.70
C ASP A 89 -1.22 -13.35 10.45
N GLY A 90 -0.66 -14.08 11.42
CA GLY A 90 -0.50 -15.53 11.40
C GLY A 90 0.95 -16.02 11.33
N ASP A 91 1.12 -17.34 11.26
CA ASP A 91 2.39 -18.07 11.28
C ASP A 91 2.78 -18.65 9.91
N HIS A 92 2.06 -18.26 8.86
CA HIS A 92 2.23 -18.74 7.50
C HIS A 92 3.62 -18.44 6.92
N ASP A 93 4.15 -19.34 6.11
CA ASP A 93 5.44 -19.18 5.47
C ASP A 93 5.39 -18.23 4.25
N LEU A 94 6.57 -17.89 3.73
CA LEU A 94 6.72 -17.03 2.55
C LEU A 94 5.99 -17.60 1.32
N LYS A 95 6.03 -18.92 1.13
CA LYS A 95 5.42 -19.61 -0.02
C LYS A 95 3.90 -19.51 0.03
N ARG A 96 3.30 -19.63 1.20
CA ARG A 96 1.86 -19.45 1.40
C ARG A 96 1.45 -18.02 1.09
N CYS A 97 2.20 -17.03 1.57
CA CYS A 97 1.96 -15.63 1.23
C CYS A 97 2.05 -15.39 -0.28
N GLN A 98 3.06 -15.95 -0.95
CA GLN A 98 3.21 -15.86 -2.41
C GLN A 98 2.00 -16.45 -3.13
N TYR A 99 1.58 -17.65 -2.76
CA TYR A 99 0.43 -18.33 -3.34
C TYR A 99 -0.85 -17.50 -3.21
N VAL A 100 -1.13 -16.98 -2.00
CA VAL A 100 -2.30 -16.14 -1.72
C VAL A 100 -2.25 -14.86 -2.54
N THR A 101 -1.08 -14.21 -2.61
CA THR A 101 -0.85 -13.00 -3.41
C THR A 101 -1.15 -13.25 -4.89
N GLU A 102 -0.67 -14.36 -5.46
CA GLU A 102 -0.94 -14.70 -6.85
C GLU A 102 -2.44 -14.91 -7.10
N LYS A 103 -3.17 -15.58 -6.19
CA LYS A 103 -4.61 -15.80 -6.34
C LYS A 103 -5.42 -14.50 -6.24
N VAL A 104 -5.08 -13.64 -5.28
CA VAL A 104 -5.77 -12.36 -5.07
C VAL A 104 -5.54 -11.42 -6.26
N LEU A 105 -4.29 -11.28 -6.71
CA LEU A 105 -3.97 -10.40 -7.84
C LEU A 105 -4.58 -10.90 -9.15
N ALA A 106 -4.55 -12.21 -9.43
CA ALA A 106 -5.20 -12.77 -10.62
C ALA A 106 -6.71 -12.51 -10.63
N ALA A 107 -7.38 -12.72 -9.49
CA ALA A 107 -8.81 -12.43 -9.34
C ALA A 107 -9.12 -10.94 -9.51
N MET A 108 -8.28 -10.07 -8.95
CA MET A 108 -8.43 -8.62 -9.06
C MET A 108 -8.27 -8.13 -10.49
N TYR A 109 -7.22 -8.55 -11.22
CA TYR A 109 -7.03 -8.13 -12.61
C TYR A 109 -8.08 -8.71 -13.55
N LYS A 110 -8.61 -9.90 -13.26
CA LYS A 110 -9.80 -10.41 -13.95
C LYS A 110 -11.00 -9.50 -13.74
N ALA A 111 -11.28 -9.08 -12.50
CA ALA A 111 -12.37 -8.15 -12.21
C ALA A 111 -12.15 -6.78 -12.89
N LEU A 112 -10.94 -6.22 -12.86
CA LEU A 112 -10.61 -4.97 -13.55
C LEU A 112 -10.89 -5.07 -15.05
N SER A 113 -10.52 -6.18 -15.68
CA SER A 113 -10.79 -6.47 -17.09
C SER A 113 -12.30 -6.56 -17.38
N ASP A 114 -13.04 -7.30 -16.56
CA ASP A 114 -14.50 -7.46 -16.68
C ASP A 114 -15.26 -6.12 -16.55
N HIS A 115 -14.67 -5.18 -15.83
CA HIS A 115 -15.20 -3.82 -15.65
C HIS A 115 -14.60 -2.80 -16.61
N HIS A 116 -13.89 -3.24 -17.65
CA HIS A 116 -13.29 -2.40 -18.71
C HIS A 116 -12.40 -1.27 -18.16
N VAL A 117 -11.65 -1.55 -17.10
CA VAL A 117 -10.74 -0.56 -16.49
C VAL A 117 -9.52 -0.35 -17.37
N TYR A 118 -9.21 0.92 -17.65
CA TYR A 118 -8.00 1.35 -18.37
C TYR A 118 -6.76 1.25 -17.47
N LEU A 119 -5.98 0.16 -17.62
CA LEU A 119 -4.89 -0.20 -16.70
C LEU A 119 -3.73 0.79 -16.69
N GLU A 120 -3.43 1.39 -17.84
CA GLU A 120 -2.40 2.42 -18.02
C GLU A 120 -2.70 3.68 -17.18
N GLY A 121 -3.97 3.89 -16.83
CA GLY A 121 -4.44 4.93 -15.94
C GLY A 121 -4.65 4.48 -14.50
N THR A 122 -4.03 3.38 -14.05
CA THR A 122 -4.14 2.87 -12.67
C THR A 122 -2.78 2.72 -11.99
N LEU A 123 -2.77 2.59 -10.67
CA LEU A 123 -1.62 2.12 -9.91
C LEU A 123 -2.03 0.95 -9.01
N LEU A 124 -1.10 0.01 -8.79
CA LEU A 124 -1.28 -1.09 -7.86
C LEU A 124 -0.56 -0.77 -6.53
N LYS A 125 -1.22 -0.93 -5.39
CA LYS A 125 -0.62 -0.83 -4.06
C LYS A 125 -0.77 -2.15 -3.30
N PRO A 126 0.08 -3.15 -3.54
CA PRO A 126 0.00 -4.44 -2.88
C PRO A 126 0.89 -4.45 -1.63
N ASN A 127 0.70 -5.44 -0.77
CA ASN A 127 1.71 -5.85 0.20
C ASN A 127 2.93 -6.47 -0.52
N MET A 128 4.10 -6.39 0.10
CA MET A 128 5.22 -7.26 -0.26
C MET A 128 4.89 -8.70 0.15
N VAL A 129 5.49 -9.68 -0.53
CA VAL A 129 5.35 -11.08 -0.16
C VAL A 129 6.33 -11.37 0.97
N THR A 130 5.81 -11.44 2.19
CA THR A 130 6.56 -11.74 3.41
C THR A 130 5.92 -12.91 4.15
N ALA A 131 6.69 -13.63 4.98
CA ALA A 131 6.11 -14.56 5.94
C ALA A 131 5.21 -13.82 6.94
N GLY A 132 4.31 -14.58 7.58
CA GLY A 132 3.44 -14.06 8.62
C GLY A 132 4.23 -13.53 9.81
N HIS A 133 3.66 -12.56 10.53
CA HIS A 133 4.34 -11.89 11.64
C HIS A 133 4.79 -12.87 12.74
N SER A 134 3.99 -13.92 12.99
CA SER A 134 4.28 -14.97 13.97
C SER A 134 5.07 -16.15 13.39
N CYS A 135 5.50 -16.09 12.13
CA CYS A 135 6.29 -17.15 11.51
C CYS A 135 7.68 -17.22 12.18
N SER A 136 8.09 -18.44 12.56
CA SER A 136 9.41 -18.69 13.16
C SER A 136 10.54 -18.54 12.15
N GLN A 137 10.27 -18.75 10.86
CA GLN A 137 11.24 -18.57 9.80
C GLN A 137 11.35 -17.10 9.40
N LYS A 138 12.56 -16.54 9.51
CA LYS A 138 12.87 -15.20 8.98
C LYS A 138 13.36 -15.32 7.54
N ASN A 139 12.89 -14.42 6.69
CA ASN A 139 13.31 -14.35 5.30
C ASN A 139 14.26 -13.18 5.08
N THR A 140 15.22 -13.39 4.20
CA THR A 140 16.12 -12.33 3.76
C THR A 140 15.40 -11.37 2.81
N PRO A 141 15.83 -10.10 2.68
CA PRO A 141 15.28 -9.19 1.69
C PRO A 141 15.33 -9.74 0.26
N GLN A 142 16.33 -10.55 -0.08
CA GLN A 142 16.47 -11.18 -1.39
C GLN A 142 15.41 -12.26 -1.63
N GLU A 143 15.04 -13.05 -0.62
CA GLU A 143 13.95 -14.02 -0.70
C GLU A 143 12.59 -13.30 -0.85
N VAL A 144 12.34 -12.27 -0.05
CA VAL A 144 11.15 -11.40 -0.16
C VAL A 144 11.07 -10.79 -1.55
N ALA A 145 12.18 -10.29 -2.08
CA ALA A 145 12.26 -9.72 -3.42
C ALA A 145 11.93 -10.74 -4.51
N MET A 146 12.54 -11.92 -4.46
CA MET A 146 12.30 -12.98 -5.44
C MET A 146 10.84 -13.43 -5.42
N ALA A 147 10.27 -13.67 -4.25
CA ALA A 147 8.88 -14.09 -4.10
C ALA A 147 7.91 -12.99 -4.59
N THR A 148 8.16 -11.73 -4.21
CA THR A 148 7.33 -10.58 -4.60
C THR A 148 7.36 -10.35 -6.11
N VAL A 149 8.55 -10.25 -6.72
CA VAL A 149 8.68 -10.00 -8.16
C VAL A 149 8.11 -11.17 -8.96
N THR A 150 8.28 -12.41 -8.49
CA THR A 150 7.68 -13.59 -9.12
C THR A 150 6.15 -13.54 -9.09
N ALA A 151 5.54 -13.21 -7.95
CA ALA A 151 4.08 -13.09 -7.84
C ALA A 151 3.51 -12.01 -8.77
N LEU A 152 4.17 -10.85 -8.83
CA LEU A 152 3.78 -9.76 -9.73
C LEU A 152 3.91 -10.17 -11.20
N ARG A 153 5.03 -10.78 -11.60
CA ARG A 153 5.26 -11.30 -12.97
C ARG A 153 4.21 -12.31 -13.43
N ARG A 154 3.64 -13.08 -12.51
CA ARG A 154 2.63 -14.09 -12.82
C ARG A 154 1.22 -13.52 -12.96
N THR A 155 0.98 -12.28 -12.53
CA THR A 155 -0.40 -11.79 -12.32
C THR A 155 -0.68 -10.37 -12.80
N VAL A 156 0.31 -9.48 -12.80
CA VAL A 156 0.15 -8.07 -13.17
C VAL A 156 0.37 -7.93 -14.69
N PRO A 157 -0.53 -7.29 -15.45
CA PRO A 157 -0.28 -6.97 -16.85
C PRO A 157 0.77 -5.86 -17.03
N PRO A 158 1.67 -5.93 -18.04
CA PRO A 158 2.65 -4.87 -18.35
C PRO A 158 2.07 -3.46 -18.57
N ALA A 159 0.78 -3.35 -18.90
CA ALA A 159 0.11 -2.06 -19.12
C ALA A 159 0.02 -1.19 -17.85
N VAL A 160 0.07 -1.77 -16.65
CA VAL A 160 0.04 -1.00 -15.40
C VAL A 160 1.33 -0.20 -15.26
N PRO A 161 1.32 1.13 -15.12
CA PRO A 161 2.56 1.92 -15.14
C PRO A 161 3.45 1.72 -13.90
N GLY A 162 2.85 1.38 -12.75
CA GLY A 162 3.61 1.27 -11.51
C GLY A 162 2.91 0.50 -10.39
N VAL A 163 3.76 -0.07 -9.53
CA VAL A 163 3.41 -0.74 -8.28
C VAL A 163 4.01 0.05 -7.13
N THR A 164 3.17 0.56 -6.24
CA THR A 164 3.53 1.41 -5.11
C THR A 164 3.30 0.63 -3.81
N PHE A 165 4.29 -0.12 -3.32
CA PHE A 165 4.10 -1.03 -2.18
C PHE A 165 3.64 -0.33 -0.90
N LEU A 166 2.72 -0.95 -0.16
CA LEU A 166 2.44 -0.60 1.22
C LEU A 166 3.50 -1.21 2.15
N SER A 167 3.83 -0.53 3.25
CA SER A 167 4.80 -1.03 4.21
C SER A 167 4.23 -2.10 5.15
N GLY A 168 2.92 -2.10 5.36
CA GLY A 168 2.26 -3.00 6.31
C GLY A 168 2.80 -2.80 7.73
N GLY A 169 3.20 -3.89 8.38
CA GLY A 169 3.80 -3.90 9.73
C GLY A 169 5.34 -3.86 9.77
N GLN A 170 6.00 -3.72 8.62
CA GLN A 170 7.47 -3.65 8.54
C GLN A 170 8.00 -2.42 9.26
N SER A 171 9.22 -2.52 9.79
CA SER A 171 9.96 -1.35 10.28
C SER A 171 10.35 -0.41 9.13
N GLU A 172 10.75 0.83 9.45
CA GLU A 172 11.17 1.79 8.41
C GLU A 172 12.39 1.30 7.62
N GLU A 173 13.33 0.65 8.31
CA GLU A 173 14.53 0.10 7.70
C GLU A 173 14.23 -1.16 6.88
N GLU A 174 13.43 -2.08 7.42
CA GLU A 174 13.03 -3.31 6.73
C GLU A 174 12.30 -3.00 5.41
N ALA A 175 11.36 -2.06 5.44
CA ALA A 175 10.63 -1.64 4.25
C ALA A 175 11.55 -1.03 3.18
N SER A 176 12.61 -0.32 3.58
CA SER A 176 13.61 0.26 2.68
C SER A 176 14.50 -0.83 2.08
N LEU A 177 14.97 -1.78 2.91
CA LEU A 177 15.81 -2.91 2.49
C LEU A 177 15.08 -3.84 1.52
N ASN A 178 13.83 -4.19 1.83
CA ASN A 178 13.01 -5.05 0.97
C ASN A 178 12.72 -4.38 -0.37
N LEU A 179 12.34 -3.10 -0.39
CA LEU A 179 12.12 -2.36 -1.63
C LEU A 179 13.39 -2.27 -2.49
N ASN A 180 14.54 -2.06 -1.84
CA ASN A 180 15.82 -2.04 -2.52
C ASN A 180 16.14 -3.40 -3.17
N ALA A 181 15.97 -4.49 -2.42
CA ALA A 181 16.18 -5.84 -2.93
C ALA A 181 15.20 -6.18 -4.07
N ILE A 182 13.95 -5.74 -4.00
CA ILE A 182 12.95 -5.88 -5.07
C ILE A 182 13.45 -5.22 -6.36
N ASN A 183 13.98 -4.01 -6.28
CA ASN A 183 14.52 -3.31 -7.46
C ASN A 183 15.83 -3.90 -7.98
N GLN A 184 16.65 -4.51 -7.11
CA GLN A 184 17.86 -5.24 -7.48
C GLN A 184 17.60 -6.67 -8.00
N CYS A 185 16.38 -7.19 -7.85
CA CYS A 185 16.03 -8.55 -8.31
C CYS A 185 16.35 -8.72 -9.81
N PRO A 186 17.03 -9.79 -10.25
CA PRO A 186 17.48 -9.94 -11.64
C PRO A 186 16.34 -10.23 -12.64
N LEU A 187 15.12 -10.50 -12.18
CA LEU A 187 13.99 -10.77 -13.06
C LEU A 187 13.52 -9.50 -13.79
N ASN A 188 12.96 -9.66 -14.99
CA ASN A 188 12.37 -8.53 -15.74
C ASN A 188 11.16 -7.94 -14.97
N LYS A 189 11.07 -6.60 -14.96
CA LYS A 189 10.07 -5.83 -14.21
C LYS A 189 9.54 -4.74 -15.15
N PRO A 190 8.43 -4.98 -15.87
CA PRO A 190 7.93 -4.01 -16.85
C PRO A 190 7.18 -2.82 -16.22
N TRP A 191 7.22 -2.68 -14.89
CA TRP A 191 6.55 -1.64 -14.12
C TRP A 191 7.56 -0.91 -13.25
N ALA A 192 7.29 0.36 -12.93
CA ALA A 192 7.99 1.03 -11.85
C ALA A 192 7.64 0.37 -10.50
N LEU A 193 8.65 0.01 -9.70
CA LEU A 193 8.46 -0.57 -8.37
C LEU A 193 8.91 0.43 -7.30
N THR A 194 7.94 1.05 -6.62
CA THR A 194 8.16 2.16 -5.69
C THR A 194 7.34 1.98 -4.40
N PHE A 195 7.33 2.98 -3.52
CA PHE A 195 6.66 2.94 -2.22
C PHE A 195 5.41 3.83 -2.17
N SER A 196 4.44 3.40 -1.36
CA SER A 196 3.34 4.21 -0.83
C SER A 196 3.27 3.96 0.68
N TYR A 197 4.21 4.56 1.41
CA TYR A 197 4.43 4.29 2.83
C TYR A 197 3.75 5.32 3.73
N GLY A 198 3.01 4.79 4.72
CA GLY A 198 2.54 5.56 5.88
C GLY A 198 3.53 5.43 7.03
N ARG A 199 3.34 4.39 7.86
CA ARG A 199 4.16 4.16 9.07
C ARG A 199 5.67 4.11 8.78
N ALA A 200 6.10 3.41 7.74
CA ALA A 200 7.52 3.28 7.39
C ALA A 200 8.21 4.59 6.93
N LEU A 201 7.45 5.67 6.73
CA LEU A 201 7.97 6.99 6.40
C LEU A 201 7.84 7.99 7.56
N GLN A 202 6.95 7.72 8.52
CA GLN A 202 6.52 8.69 9.52
C GLN A 202 6.89 8.30 10.96
N ALA A 203 7.25 7.05 11.26
CA ALA A 203 7.43 6.58 12.63
C ALA A 203 8.53 7.36 13.37
N SER A 204 9.72 7.48 12.79
CA SER A 204 10.82 8.26 13.39
C SER A 204 10.50 9.76 13.44
N ALA A 205 9.83 10.29 12.42
CA ALA A 205 9.43 11.69 12.37
C ALA A 205 8.43 12.06 13.49
N LEU A 206 7.40 11.21 13.69
CA LEU A 206 6.42 11.38 14.76
C LEU A 206 7.05 11.25 16.15
N LYS A 207 7.98 10.30 16.32
CA LYS A 207 8.73 10.11 17.57
C LYS A 207 9.61 11.32 17.88
N ALA A 208 10.32 11.85 16.88
CA ALA A 208 11.12 13.06 17.03
C ALA A 208 10.26 14.31 17.32
N TRP A 209 9.08 14.41 16.71
CA TRP A 209 8.17 15.53 16.94
C TRP A 209 7.62 15.54 18.37
N GLY A 210 7.11 14.41 18.86
CA GLY A 210 6.52 14.30 20.19
C GLY A 210 5.34 15.26 20.45
N GLY A 211 4.70 15.79 19.39
CA GLY A 211 3.62 16.76 19.49
C GLY A 211 4.06 18.19 19.87
N LYS A 212 5.37 18.45 19.96
CA LYS A 212 5.94 19.72 20.41
C LYS A 212 6.35 20.60 19.24
N LYS A 213 5.92 21.86 19.23
CA LYS A 213 6.15 22.77 18.08
C LYS A 213 7.65 23.05 17.86
N GLU A 214 8.41 23.12 18.95
CA GLU A 214 9.86 23.32 18.98
C GLU A 214 10.63 22.19 18.28
N ASN A 215 10.08 20.98 18.22
CA ASN A 215 10.71 19.82 17.57
C ASN A 215 10.43 19.73 16.06
N GLY A 216 9.79 20.75 15.47
CA GLY A 216 9.39 20.74 14.06
C GLY A 216 10.56 20.46 13.11
N LYS A 217 11.75 21.01 13.38
CA LYS A 217 12.94 20.79 12.56
C LYS A 217 13.45 19.34 12.65
N ALA A 218 13.53 18.78 13.85
CA ALA A 218 13.94 17.39 14.05
C ALA A 218 12.98 16.40 13.36
N CYS A 219 11.67 16.67 13.42
CA CYS A 219 10.65 15.89 12.70
C CYS A 219 10.89 15.92 11.17
N GLN A 220 11.12 17.10 10.60
CA GLN A 220 11.39 17.26 9.17
C GLN A 220 12.67 16.55 8.74
N GLU A 221 13.74 16.64 9.53
CA GLU A 221 15.00 15.97 9.25
C GLU A 221 14.85 14.44 9.21
N GLU A 222 14.16 13.84 10.18
CA GLU A 222 13.90 12.40 10.19
C GLU A 222 13.01 11.96 9.02
N PHE A 223 11.99 12.74 8.68
CA PHE A 223 11.14 12.47 7.52
C PHE A 223 11.93 12.52 6.21
N VAL A 224 12.77 13.55 6.02
CA VAL A 224 13.60 13.71 4.81
C VAL A 224 14.60 12.57 4.69
N LYS A 225 15.25 12.15 5.78
CA LYS A 225 16.14 10.97 5.78
C LYS A 225 15.41 9.73 5.27
N ARG A 226 14.21 9.45 5.77
CA ARG A 226 13.42 8.29 5.30
C ARG A 226 12.94 8.44 3.86
N ALA A 227 12.57 9.64 3.42
CA ALA A 227 12.20 9.89 2.03
C ALA A 227 13.38 9.64 1.08
N LEU A 228 14.58 10.10 1.42
CA LEU A 228 15.80 9.90 0.64
C LEU A 228 16.17 8.41 0.55
N ASN A 229 16.12 7.69 1.67
CA ASN A 229 16.46 6.26 1.69
C ASN A 229 15.50 5.44 0.83
N ASN A 230 14.20 5.70 0.92
CA ASN A 230 13.21 5.04 0.08
C ASN A 230 13.36 5.45 -1.40
N SER A 231 13.72 6.71 -1.68
CA SER A 231 14.03 7.15 -3.04
C SER A 231 15.23 6.40 -3.64
N LEU A 232 16.27 6.12 -2.85
CA LEU A 232 17.40 5.29 -3.27
C LEU A 232 17.00 3.82 -3.44
N ALA A 233 16.10 3.32 -2.60
CA ALA A 233 15.60 1.95 -2.66
C ALA A 233 14.79 1.70 -3.94
N CYS A 234 14.01 2.68 -4.41
CA CYS A 234 13.29 2.62 -5.70
C CYS A 234 14.20 2.39 -6.91
N VAL A 235 15.46 2.80 -6.83
CA VAL A 235 16.44 2.64 -7.92
C VAL A 235 17.47 1.55 -7.61
N GLY A 236 17.27 0.76 -6.56
CA GLY A 236 18.16 -0.33 -6.18
C GLY A 236 19.56 0.13 -5.72
N LYS A 237 19.68 1.37 -5.23
CA LYS A 237 20.96 1.97 -4.79
C LYS A 237 21.01 2.27 -3.30
N TYR A 238 20.01 1.82 -2.54
CA TYR A 238 20.02 2.01 -1.11
C TYR A 238 21.02 1.04 -0.47
N VAL A 239 21.92 1.60 0.33
CA VAL A 239 22.84 0.86 1.19
C VAL A 239 22.50 1.26 2.62
N SER A 240 22.23 0.27 3.47
CA SER A 240 21.99 0.56 4.89
C SER A 240 23.28 1.10 5.49
N ALA A 241 23.27 2.39 5.82
CA ALA A 241 24.42 3.07 6.43
C ALA A 241 24.50 2.82 7.95
N GLY A 242 23.72 1.89 8.50
CA GLY A 242 23.57 1.73 9.95
C GLY A 242 22.93 2.94 10.65
N ASP A 243 22.38 3.89 9.88
CA ASP A 243 21.78 5.12 10.37
C ASP A 243 20.38 4.82 10.94
N LYS A 244 20.39 4.45 12.22
CA LYS A 244 19.20 4.09 12.98
C LYS A 244 18.48 5.37 13.39
N GLY A 245 17.56 5.85 12.54
CA GLY A 245 16.50 6.74 12.99
C GLY A 245 15.85 6.20 14.28
N SER A 246 15.34 7.07 15.13
CA SER A 246 14.97 6.70 16.51
C SER A 246 13.96 5.55 16.63
N ALA A 247 13.21 5.21 15.57
CA ALA A 247 12.32 4.06 15.48
C ALA A 247 12.60 3.15 14.26
N ALA A 248 13.75 3.31 13.58
CA ALA A 248 13.97 2.73 12.25
C ALA A 248 13.91 1.20 12.22
N GLY A 249 14.31 0.53 13.31
CA GLY A 249 14.26 -0.93 13.44
C GLY A 249 13.06 -1.47 14.22
N GLU A 250 12.19 -0.61 14.74
CA GLU A 250 11.03 -1.04 15.54
C GLU A 250 9.94 -1.59 14.62
N SER A 251 9.35 -2.75 14.96
CA SER A 251 8.22 -3.28 14.19
C SER A 251 7.02 -2.34 14.31
N LEU A 252 6.38 -2.05 13.19
CA LEU A 252 5.22 -1.16 13.10
C LEU A 252 3.91 -1.96 13.00
N PHE A 253 3.97 -3.26 13.29
CA PHE A 253 2.82 -4.16 13.25
C PHE A 253 1.86 -3.89 14.41
N VAL A 254 0.56 -3.91 14.11
CA VAL A 254 -0.52 -3.82 15.09
C VAL A 254 -1.46 -5.00 14.79
N ALA A 255 -1.59 -5.93 15.74
CA ALA A 255 -2.45 -7.10 15.57
C ALA A 255 -3.92 -6.70 15.37
N ASN A 256 -4.62 -7.38 14.46
CA ASN A 256 -6.02 -7.12 14.13
C ASN A 256 -6.31 -5.66 13.70
N HIS A 257 -5.37 -5.01 13.03
CA HIS A 257 -5.56 -3.65 12.55
C HIS A 257 -6.61 -3.60 11.44
N ALA A 258 -7.72 -2.90 11.69
CA ALA A 258 -8.76 -2.61 10.72
C ALA A 258 -8.65 -1.14 10.26
N TYR A 259 -8.54 -0.92 8.95
CA TYR A 259 -8.53 0.42 8.33
C TYR A 259 -9.96 0.99 8.19
#